data_AF-A0A2J6ICY7-F1
#
_entry.id   AF-A0A2J6ICY7-F1
#
_cell.length_a   1.000
_cell.length_b   1.000
_cell.length_c   1.000
_cell.angle_alpha   90.00
_cell.angle_beta   90.00
_cell.angle_gamma   90.00
#
_symmetry.space_group_name_H-M   'P 1'
#
loop_
_entity.id
_entity.type
_entity.pdbx_description
1 polymer ?
#
loop_
_entity_poly.entity_id
_entity_poly.type
_entity_poly.pdbx_seq_one_letter_code
_entity_poly.pdbx_strand_id
1 'polypeptide(L)'
;MKKLLLLVTFFALYNISLGQIKYTIKSNIKTAGLIKKSATGERENLTIPTILSPKSDVNIVNIINIGTSVNVNDFASNLRSLWVNSDLNTISFYHRMGGSLDINGNAGDLGYDISTDGGITWDTMIRNFYFGDLVGSNPHHGIYNPEGNDDPDNAFIVYNLSGANQQSSGFIHGVSSIGDTSYHTQNFDSSNAYGDYHPIAFTINSQGNVFIATPMFNEFEYLDSLIITKGMWNESLQNFEYSNSKIEALYEDNLSGPIDIKIAFGADGQTGYITTLGDNGMAEQIEGFKNYYPIYWKT
;
A
#
# COMPACT_ATOMS: atom_id res chain seq x y z
N MET A 1 47.99 -16.06 17.22
CA MET A 1 47.58 -14.76 17.80
C MET A 1 47.67 -13.59 16.81
N LYS A 2 48.79 -13.38 16.07
CA LYS A 2 48.93 -12.26 15.12
C LYS A 2 47.88 -12.23 13.97
N LYS A 3 47.39 -13.40 13.52
CA LYS A 3 46.37 -13.50 12.47
C LYS A 3 44.94 -13.18 12.94
N LEU A 4 44.65 -13.38 14.24
CA LEU A 4 43.34 -13.08 14.82
C LEU A 4 43.18 -11.56 15.05
N LEU A 5 44.27 -10.89 15.45
CA LEU A 5 44.29 -9.44 15.62
C LEU A 5 44.00 -8.72 14.29
N LEU A 6 44.55 -9.20 13.17
CA LEU A 6 44.36 -8.59 11.85
C LEU A 6 42.89 -8.67 11.38
N LEU A 7 42.20 -9.76 11.71
CA LEU A 7 40.79 -9.97 11.33
C LEU A 7 39.84 -9.06 12.13
N VAL A 8 40.12 -8.86 13.42
CA VAL A 8 39.36 -7.95 14.29
C VAL A 8 39.56 -6.49 13.86
N THR A 9 40.77 -6.10 13.46
CA THR A 9 41.02 -4.74 12.97
C THR A 9 40.32 -4.46 11.63
N PHE A 10 40.21 -5.45 10.74
CA PHE A 10 39.47 -5.29 9.48
C PHE A 10 37.96 -5.10 9.71
N PHE A 11 37.36 -5.85 10.64
CA PHE A 11 35.94 -5.67 10.99
C PHE A 11 35.68 -4.36 11.73
N ALA A 12 36.62 -3.89 12.56
CA ALA A 12 36.49 -2.61 13.25
C ALA A 12 36.58 -1.41 12.28
N LEU A 13 37.42 -1.48 11.25
CA LEU A 13 37.56 -0.41 10.25
C LEU A 13 36.40 -0.38 9.24
N TYR A 14 35.79 -1.53 8.92
CA TYR A 14 34.62 -1.57 8.03
C TYR A 14 33.42 -0.83 8.63
N ASN A 15 33.19 -0.96 9.94
CA ASN A 15 32.09 -0.32 10.65
C ASN A 15 32.24 1.21 10.82
N ILE A 16 33.46 1.75 10.71
CA ILE A 16 33.70 3.20 10.82
C ILE A 16 33.44 3.92 9.48
N SER A 17 33.43 3.21 8.35
CA SER A 17 33.19 3.80 7.02
C SER A 17 31.71 4.02 6.66
N LEU A 18 30.76 3.48 7.45
CA LEU A 18 29.32 3.65 7.24
C LEU A 18 28.74 4.89 7.94
N GLY A 19 29.55 5.62 8.71
CA GLY A 19 29.12 6.82 9.43
C GLY A 19 29.74 8.09 8.85
N GLN A 20 29.18 8.61 7.75
CA GLN A 20 29.09 10.04 7.37
C GLN A 20 28.86 10.20 5.86
N ILE A 21 27.64 9.92 5.39
CA ILE A 21 27.19 10.53 4.13
C ILE A 21 26.77 11.96 4.47
N LYS A 22 27.63 12.94 4.15
CA LYS A 22 27.27 14.36 4.17
C LYS A 22 26.30 14.64 3.02
N TYR A 23 25.01 14.74 3.32
CA TYR A 23 24.04 15.28 2.37
C TYR A 23 24.30 16.77 2.18
N THR A 24 24.74 17.17 0.98
CA THR A 24 24.73 18.58 0.59
C THR A 24 23.38 18.86 -0.06
N ILE A 25 22.44 19.40 0.70
CA ILE A 25 21.13 19.82 0.17
C ILE A 25 21.39 20.96 -0.82
N LYS A 26 21.02 20.79 -2.08
CA LYS A 26 21.06 21.87 -3.08
C LYS A 26 20.04 22.94 -2.69
N SER A 27 20.51 24.12 -2.33
CA SER A 27 19.71 25.25 -1.81
C SER A 27 18.93 26.06 -2.85
N ASN A 28 18.69 25.52 -4.06
CA ASN A 28 18.03 26.26 -5.14
C ASN A 28 16.56 25.83 -5.35
N ILE A 29 15.81 25.62 -4.27
CA ILE A 29 14.36 25.51 -4.36
C ILE A 29 13.82 26.91 -4.63
N LYS A 30 13.34 27.16 -5.84
CA LYS A 30 12.57 28.36 -6.15
C LYS A 30 11.34 28.37 -5.25
N THR A 31 11.21 29.39 -4.42
CA THR A 31 10.03 29.61 -3.58
C THR A 31 8.81 29.66 -4.49
N ALA A 32 7.96 28.64 -4.46
CA ALA A 32 6.65 28.71 -5.09
C ALA A 32 5.86 29.80 -4.34
N GLY A 33 5.37 30.80 -5.07
CA GLY A 33 4.60 31.89 -4.49
C GLY A 33 3.39 31.34 -3.74
N LEU A 34 3.20 31.78 -2.49
CA LEU A 34 2.03 31.47 -1.69
C LEU A 34 0.76 31.88 -2.43
N ILE A 35 -0.05 30.90 -2.82
CA ILE A 35 -1.43 31.18 -3.27
C ILE A 35 -2.19 31.61 -2.02
N LYS A 36 -2.53 32.90 -1.94
CA LYS A 36 -3.44 33.40 -0.90
C LYS A 36 -4.81 32.77 -1.12
N LYS A 37 -5.21 31.89 -0.21
CA LYS A 37 -6.55 31.32 -0.15
C LYS A 37 -7.50 32.40 0.35
N SER A 38 -8.37 32.93 -0.52
CA SER A 38 -9.50 33.75 -0.07
C SER A 38 -10.60 32.80 0.40
N ALA A 39 -10.80 32.73 1.71
CA ALA A 39 -11.88 31.96 2.32
C ALA A 39 -13.13 32.84 2.41
N THR A 40 -13.97 32.79 1.38
CA THR A 40 -15.39 33.17 1.49
C THR A 40 -16.16 32.08 0.77
N GLY A 41 -16.89 31.27 1.55
CA GLY A 41 -17.63 30.13 1.05
C GLY A 41 -18.86 30.56 0.30
N GLU A 42 -18.88 30.28 -1.00
CA GLU A 42 -20.09 29.93 -1.73
C GLU A 42 -19.85 28.54 -2.31
N ARG A 43 -20.79 27.62 -2.08
CA ARG A 43 -20.78 26.33 -2.77
C ARG A 43 -21.15 26.61 -4.22
N GLU A 44 -20.16 26.91 -5.04
CA GLU A 44 -20.37 26.92 -6.49
C GLU A 44 -20.80 25.52 -6.91
N ASN A 45 -21.95 25.43 -7.58
CA ASN A 45 -22.28 24.27 -8.39
C ASN A 45 -21.13 24.13 -9.40
N LEU A 46 -20.21 23.19 -9.14
CA LEU A 46 -19.13 22.87 -10.06
C LEU A 46 -19.77 22.48 -11.38
N THR A 47 -19.81 23.41 -12.33
CA THR A 47 -20.09 23.09 -13.72
C THR A 47 -19.05 22.06 -14.12
N ILE A 48 -19.53 20.88 -14.53
CA ILE A 48 -18.68 19.83 -15.10
C ILE A 48 -17.75 20.52 -16.12
N PRO A 49 -16.42 20.44 -15.96
CA PRO A 49 -15.50 21.10 -16.85
C PRO A 49 -15.83 20.71 -18.29
N THR A 50 -16.10 21.70 -19.14
CA THR A 50 -16.23 21.42 -20.57
C THR A 50 -14.87 20.95 -21.05
N ILE A 51 -14.78 19.69 -21.46
CA ILE A 51 -13.55 19.11 -22.02
C ILE A 51 -13.19 19.95 -23.24
N LEU A 52 -12.11 20.72 -23.13
CA LEU A 52 -11.57 21.47 -24.25
C LEU A 52 -11.11 20.46 -25.30
N SER A 53 -11.62 20.57 -26.52
CA SER A 53 -11.11 19.79 -27.64
C SER A 53 -9.62 20.08 -27.82
N PRO A 54 -8.76 19.06 -27.92
CA PRO A 54 -7.31 19.26 -27.97
C PRO A 54 -6.92 20.10 -29.18
N LYS A 55 -6.06 21.10 -28.96
CA LYS A 55 -5.60 22.08 -29.97
C LYS A 55 -4.49 21.53 -30.88
N SER A 56 -4.19 20.24 -30.80
CA SER A 56 -3.23 19.53 -31.65
C SER A 56 -3.59 18.04 -31.68
N ASP A 57 -3.39 17.40 -32.84
CA ASP A 57 -3.66 15.98 -33.16
C ASP A 57 -2.76 14.98 -32.42
N VAL A 58 -2.42 15.26 -31.16
CA VAL A 58 -1.64 14.38 -30.29
C VAL A 58 -2.23 14.46 -28.89
N ASN A 59 -3.13 13.50 -28.61
CA ASN A 59 -3.52 12.98 -27.30
C ASN A 59 -4.94 12.41 -27.44
N ILE A 60 -5.05 11.19 -27.97
CA ILE A 60 -6.21 10.37 -27.67
C ILE A 60 -6.09 10.01 -26.20
N VAL A 61 -6.68 10.83 -25.32
CA VAL A 61 -6.99 10.40 -23.95
C VAL A 61 -8.15 9.44 -24.11
N ASN A 62 -7.86 8.14 -24.15
CA ASN A 62 -8.91 7.14 -24.14
C ASN A 62 -9.44 7.05 -22.71
N ILE A 63 -10.68 7.50 -22.50
CA ILE A 63 -11.36 7.32 -21.22
C ILE A 63 -11.94 5.91 -21.24
N ILE A 64 -11.37 5.03 -20.41
CA ILE A 64 -11.87 3.68 -20.23
C ILE A 64 -12.66 3.66 -18.94
N ASN A 65 -13.94 3.31 -19.04
CA ASN A 65 -14.75 3.04 -17.86
C ASN A 65 -14.41 1.63 -17.38
N ILE A 66 -13.94 1.54 -16.14
CA ILE A 66 -13.67 0.29 -15.43
C ILE A 66 -14.57 0.25 -14.20
N GLY A 67 -15.11 -0.93 -13.90
CA GLY A 67 -15.84 -1.26 -12.68
C GLY A 67 -16.86 -0.24 -12.16
N THR A 68 -17.35 -0.50 -10.96
CA THR A 68 -18.07 0.48 -10.13
C THR A 68 -17.75 0.21 -8.67
N SER A 69 -17.74 1.28 -7.87
CA SER A 69 -17.50 1.17 -6.43
C SER A 69 -18.65 1.75 -5.61
N VAL A 70 -18.89 1.14 -4.44
CA VAL A 70 -19.96 1.56 -3.53
C VAL A 70 -19.71 2.95 -2.93
N ASN A 71 -18.46 3.38 -2.75
CA ASN A 71 -18.14 4.72 -2.27
C ASN A 71 -16.72 5.15 -2.69
N VAL A 72 -16.42 6.44 -2.53
CA VAL A 72 -15.10 7.00 -2.87
C VAL A 72 -14.09 6.98 -1.71
N ASN A 73 -14.53 6.62 -0.50
CA ASN A 73 -13.74 6.83 0.71
C ASN A 73 -12.45 6.03 0.71
N ASP A 74 -12.48 4.79 0.20
CA ASP A 74 -11.28 3.96 0.09
C ASP A 74 -10.23 4.60 -0.84
N PHE A 75 -10.63 5.39 -1.85
CA PHE A 75 -9.68 6.12 -2.71
C PHE A 75 -9.17 7.41 -2.09
N ALA A 76 -9.96 8.02 -1.21
CA ALA A 76 -9.57 9.25 -0.51
C ALA A 76 -8.56 8.99 0.61
N SER A 77 -8.63 7.82 1.25
CA SER A 77 -7.69 7.37 2.29
C SER A 77 -6.55 6.49 1.77
N ASN A 78 -6.78 5.69 0.71
CA ASN A 78 -5.77 4.81 0.12
C ASN A 78 -5.63 5.06 -1.39
N LEU A 79 -4.59 5.79 -1.78
CA LEU A 79 -4.27 6.09 -3.19
C LEU A 79 -3.72 4.88 -3.99
N ARG A 80 -3.84 3.64 -3.49
CA ARG A 80 -3.17 2.44 -4.03
C ARG A 80 -4.12 1.40 -4.62
N SER A 81 -5.17 1.85 -5.31
CA SER A 81 -6.12 0.93 -5.98
C SER A 81 -5.62 0.41 -7.32
N LEU A 82 -4.51 0.91 -7.87
CA LEU A 82 -3.91 0.43 -9.13
C LEU A 82 -2.59 -0.30 -8.88
N TRP A 83 -2.40 -1.42 -9.57
CA TRP A 83 -1.14 -2.14 -9.63
C TRP A 83 -0.75 -2.43 -11.08
N VAL A 84 0.54 -2.33 -11.38
CA VAL A 84 1.08 -2.62 -12.71
C VAL A 84 2.18 -3.65 -12.56
N ASN A 85 2.10 -4.71 -13.37
CA ASN A 85 3.19 -5.63 -13.59
C ASN A 85 3.68 -5.45 -15.04
N SER A 86 4.82 -4.81 -15.21
CA SER A 86 5.38 -4.50 -16.54
C SER A 86 5.85 -5.74 -17.29
N ASP A 87 6.29 -6.78 -16.58
CA ASP A 87 6.83 -7.99 -17.20
C ASP A 87 5.73 -8.79 -17.90
N LEU A 88 4.51 -8.72 -17.36
CA LEU A 88 3.31 -9.35 -17.91
C LEU A 88 2.48 -8.41 -18.78
N ASN A 89 2.83 -7.12 -18.86
CA ASN A 89 1.99 -6.07 -19.45
C ASN A 89 0.57 -6.04 -18.85
N THR A 90 0.48 -6.29 -17.53
CA THR A 90 -0.79 -6.45 -16.82
C THR A 90 -1.03 -5.29 -15.85
N ILE A 91 -2.25 -4.77 -15.83
CA ILE A 91 -2.71 -3.71 -14.94
C ILE A 91 -3.94 -4.22 -14.20
N SER A 92 -4.01 -4.00 -12.89
CA SER A 92 -5.20 -4.31 -12.09
C SER A 92 -5.65 -3.12 -11.27
N PHE A 93 -6.96 -2.97 -11.15
CA PHE A 93 -7.62 -2.01 -10.29
C PHE A 93 -8.45 -2.76 -9.25
N TYR A 94 -8.17 -2.56 -7.96
CA TYR A 94 -8.86 -3.27 -6.88
C TYR A 94 -9.72 -2.31 -6.08
N HIS A 95 -10.96 -2.73 -5.81
CA HIS A 95 -11.95 -1.84 -5.21
C HIS A 95 -13.05 -2.62 -4.49
N ARG A 96 -13.78 -1.91 -3.63
CA ARG A 96 -15.08 -2.37 -3.15
C ARG A 96 -16.06 -2.33 -4.30
N MET A 97 -16.71 -3.44 -4.56
CA MET A 97 -17.73 -3.52 -5.60
C MET A 97 -18.99 -2.78 -5.14
N GLY A 98 -19.81 -2.36 -6.09
CA GLY A 98 -21.08 -1.70 -5.78
C GLY A 98 -21.71 -1.08 -7.02
N GLY A 99 -22.80 -0.35 -6.83
CA GLY A 99 -23.50 0.31 -7.93
C GLY A 99 -24.26 -0.66 -8.84
N SER A 100 -24.53 -0.24 -10.07
CA SER A 100 -25.37 -1.00 -11.00
C SER A 100 -24.73 -2.28 -11.56
N LEU A 101 -23.41 -2.41 -11.48
CA LEU A 101 -22.69 -3.59 -11.97
C LEU A 101 -22.52 -4.69 -10.91
N ASP A 102 -22.87 -4.41 -9.65
CA ASP A 102 -22.78 -5.37 -8.55
C ASP A 102 -24.18 -5.78 -8.08
N ILE A 103 -24.90 -6.48 -8.94
CA ILE A 103 -26.30 -6.85 -8.71
C ILE A 103 -26.39 -7.80 -7.51
N ASN A 104 -27.14 -7.40 -6.49
CA ASN A 104 -27.24 -8.05 -5.17
C ASN A 104 -25.94 -8.03 -4.35
N GLY A 105 -24.95 -7.23 -4.75
CA GLY A 105 -23.73 -7.09 -3.99
C GLY A 105 -23.90 -6.27 -2.73
N ASN A 106 -23.07 -6.56 -1.75
CA ASN A 106 -23.02 -5.83 -0.49
C ASN A 106 -21.83 -4.86 -0.51
N ALA A 107 -21.90 -3.82 0.33
CA ALA A 107 -20.79 -2.87 0.46
C ALA A 107 -19.47 -3.53 0.91
N GLY A 108 -19.50 -4.76 1.45
CA GLY A 108 -18.32 -5.52 1.84
C GLY A 108 -17.72 -6.38 0.72
N ASP A 109 -18.38 -6.49 -0.44
CA ASP A 109 -17.89 -7.28 -1.56
C ASP A 109 -16.69 -6.57 -2.18
N LEU A 110 -15.64 -7.35 -2.47
CA LEU A 110 -14.45 -6.85 -3.14
C LEU A 110 -14.24 -7.59 -4.44
N GLY A 111 -13.64 -6.85 -5.35
CA GLY A 111 -13.24 -7.36 -6.64
C GLY A 111 -12.18 -6.49 -7.25
N TYR A 112 -11.87 -6.85 -8.47
CA TYR A 112 -10.92 -6.13 -9.29
C TYR A 112 -11.38 -6.05 -10.73
N ASP A 113 -10.84 -5.04 -11.40
CA ASP A 113 -10.79 -4.96 -12.84
C ASP A 113 -9.36 -5.27 -13.27
N ILE A 114 -9.18 -5.95 -14.41
CA ILE A 114 -7.85 -6.32 -14.89
C ILE A 114 -7.74 -6.17 -16.40
N SER A 115 -6.56 -5.77 -16.85
CA SER A 115 -6.14 -5.77 -18.24
C SER A 115 -4.83 -6.52 -18.35
N THR A 116 -4.73 -7.45 -19.29
CA THR A 116 -3.51 -8.23 -19.61
C THR A 116 -2.84 -7.76 -20.91
N ASP A 117 -3.31 -6.66 -21.48
CA ASP A 117 -2.84 -6.10 -22.75
C ASP A 117 -2.36 -4.64 -22.65
N GLY A 118 -1.93 -4.21 -21.45
CA GLY A 118 -1.40 -2.87 -21.22
C GLY A 118 -2.49 -1.80 -21.10
N GLY A 119 -3.71 -2.19 -20.74
CA GLY A 119 -4.84 -1.30 -20.54
C GLY A 119 -5.72 -1.08 -21.76
N ILE A 120 -5.61 -1.89 -22.81
CA ILE A 120 -6.42 -1.74 -24.04
C ILE A 120 -7.81 -2.34 -23.83
N THR A 121 -7.88 -3.56 -23.29
CA THR A 121 -9.12 -4.25 -22.91
C THR A 121 -9.12 -4.58 -21.43
N TRP A 122 -10.32 -4.64 -20.83
CA TRP A 122 -10.50 -4.83 -19.41
C TRP A 122 -11.61 -5.84 -19.14
N ASP A 123 -11.30 -6.82 -18.29
CA ASP A 123 -12.30 -7.60 -17.59
C ASP A 123 -12.62 -6.90 -16.27
N THR A 124 -13.89 -6.61 -16.06
CA THR A 124 -14.33 -5.75 -14.96
C THR A 124 -15.21 -6.48 -13.97
N MET A 125 -15.24 -6.00 -12.73
CA MET A 125 -16.10 -6.51 -11.66
C MET A 125 -15.85 -7.99 -11.35
N ILE A 126 -14.60 -8.44 -11.44
CA ILE A 126 -14.21 -9.79 -11.06
C ILE A 126 -14.25 -9.88 -9.53
N ARG A 127 -15.25 -10.57 -9.00
CA ARG A 127 -15.45 -10.74 -7.57
C ARG A 127 -14.52 -11.81 -7.01
N ASN A 128 -13.78 -11.49 -5.95
CA ASN A 128 -12.88 -12.43 -5.28
C ASN A 128 -13.08 -12.51 -3.75
N PHE A 129 -13.78 -11.56 -3.15
CA PHE A 129 -14.12 -11.61 -1.72
C PHE A 129 -15.61 -11.35 -1.50
N TYR A 130 -16.26 -12.30 -0.85
CA TYR A 130 -17.61 -12.21 -0.31
C TYR A 130 -17.66 -13.07 0.95
N PHE A 131 -17.92 -12.50 2.11
CA PHE A 131 -17.82 -13.26 3.36
C PHE A 131 -18.96 -12.92 4.30
N GLY A 132 -20.17 -13.40 4.00
CA GLY A 132 -21.33 -13.33 4.91
C GLY A 132 -21.46 -12.00 5.66
N ASP A 133 -21.31 -12.05 6.98
CA ASP A 133 -21.40 -10.90 7.90
C ASP A 133 -20.06 -10.15 8.12
N LEU A 134 -18.96 -10.64 7.55
CA LEU A 134 -17.63 -10.02 7.65
C LEU A 134 -17.51 -8.91 6.62
N VAL A 135 -17.33 -7.69 7.11
CA VAL A 135 -17.18 -6.51 6.27
C VAL A 135 -15.70 -6.19 6.09
N GLY A 136 -15.28 -6.14 4.82
CA GLY A 136 -13.95 -5.72 4.44
C GLY A 136 -13.81 -4.20 4.28
N SER A 137 -12.66 -3.64 4.66
CA SER A 137 -12.32 -2.23 4.46
C SER A 137 -10.82 -2.00 4.24
N ASN A 138 -10.46 -0.89 3.60
CA ASN A 138 -9.07 -0.53 3.30
C ASN A 138 -8.34 -1.58 2.43
N PRO A 139 -8.89 -1.91 1.24
CA PRO A 139 -8.30 -2.92 0.39
C PRO A 139 -6.94 -2.50 -0.14
N HIS A 140 -6.02 -3.46 -0.12
CA HIS A 140 -4.72 -3.38 -0.76
C HIS A 140 -4.52 -4.60 -1.64
N HIS A 141 -3.87 -4.43 -2.78
CA HIS A 141 -3.60 -5.52 -3.69
C HIS A 141 -2.29 -5.34 -4.44
N GLY A 142 -1.87 -6.44 -5.07
CA GLY A 142 -0.84 -6.43 -6.10
C GLY A 142 -0.97 -7.62 -7.02
N ILE A 143 -0.11 -7.66 -8.03
CA ILE A 143 0.02 -8.80 -8.95
C ILE A 143 1.27 -9.57 -8.56
N TYR A 144 1.10 -10.79 -8.06
CA TYR A 144 2.18 -11.75 -7.88
C TYR A 144 2.44 -12.48 -9.18
N ASN A 145 3.64 -12.32 -9.71
CA ASN A 145 4.14 -13.05 -10.86
C ASN A 145 5.16 -14.11 -10.38
N PRO A 146 4.87 -15.41 -10.50
CA PRO A 146 5.83 -16.46 -10.18
C PRO A 146 7.15 -16.29 -10.95
N GLU A 147 8.25 -16.75 -10.36
CA GLU A 147 9.56 -16.64 -10.99
C GLU A 147 9.60 -17.36 -12.34
N GLY A 148 10.08 -16.67 -13.38
CA GLY A 148 10.20 -17.22 -14.72
C GLY A 148 8.90 -17.26 -15.53
N ASN A 149 7.80 -16.70 -15.02
CA ASN A 149 6.53 -16.62 -15.75
C ASN A 149 6.46 -15.38 -16.66
N ASP A 150 6.04 -15.61 -17.91
CA ASP A 150 5.81 -14.62 -18.97
C ASP A 150 4.35 -14.60 -19.47
N ASP A 151 3.49 -15.44 -18.92
CA ASP A 151 2.07 -15.55 -19.27
C ASP A 151 1.20 -14.96 -18.13
N PRO A 152 0.43 -13.89 -18.38
CA PRO A 152 -0.49 -13.32 -17.40
C PRO A 152 -1.42 -14.33 -16.73
N ASP A 153 -1.83 -15.40 -17.44
CA ASP A 153 -2.79 -16.38 -16.94
C ASP A 153 -2.24 -17.22 -15.77
N ASN A 154 -0.91 -17.32 -15.64
CA ASN A 154 -0.24 -18.02 -14.55
C ASN A 154 0.06 -17.12 -13.33
N ALA A 155 -0.32 -15.85 -13.39
CA ALA A 155 -0.12 -14.90 -12.29
C ALA A 155 -1.36 -14.80 -11.39
N PHE A 156 -1.19 -14.17 -10.23
CA PHE A 156 -2.23 -14.07 -9.21
C PHE A 156 -2.43 -12.62 -8.78
N ILE A 157 -3.68 -12.22 -8.61
CA ILE A 157 -4.02 -11.06 -7.80
C ILE A 157 -3.88 -11.47 -6.34
N VAL A 158 -3.03 -10.77 -5.60
CA VAL A 158 -2.88 -10.93 -4.15
C VAL A 158 -3.56 -9.76 -3.49
N TYR A 159 -4.35 -10.02 -2.47
CA TYR A 159 -5.08 -8.97 -1.78
C TYR A 159 -5.04 -9.14 -0.26
N ASN A 160 -5.19 -8.01 0.42
CA ASN A 160 -5.33 -7.95 1.86
C ASN A 160 -6.15 -6.73 2.28
N LEU A 161 -6.75 -6.81 3.46
CA LEU A 161 -7.60 -5.75 4.00
C LEU A 161 -7.87 -5.95 5.48
N SER A 162 -8.46 -4.92 6.09
CA SER A 162 -9.03 -4.99 7.43
C SER A 162 -10.40 -5.67 7.37
N GLY A 163 -10.61 -6.67 8.21
CA GLY A 163 -11.89 -7.37 8.34
C GLY A 163 -12.49 -7.20 9.72
N ALA A 164 -13.81 -6.99 9.80
CA ALA A 164 -14.52 -7.00 11.08
C ALA A 164 -15.92 -7.61 10.94
N ASN A 165 -16.31 -8.36 11.98
CA ASN A 165 -17.67 -8.83 12.21
C ASN A 165 -18.11 -8.44 13.64
N GLN A 166 -19.29 -8.89 14.08
CA GLN A 166 -19.84 -8.52 15.39
C GLN A 166 -19.03 -9.06 16.59
N GLN A 167 -18.08 -9.99 16.36
CA GLN A 167 -17.35 -10.71 17.40
C GLN A 167 -15.84 -10.47 17.36
N SER A 168 -15.29 -10.04 16.22
CA SER A 168 -13.84 -9.97 15.99
C SER A 168 -13.48 -9.01 14.86
N SER A 169 -12.32 -8.36 15.00
CA SER A 169 -11.58 -7.72 13.93
C SER A 169 -10.34 -8.56 13.58
N GLY A 170 -9.79 -8.35 12.40
CA GLY A 170 -8.62 -9.12 11.96
C GLY A 170 -8.14 -8.78 10.57
N PHE A 171 -7.23 -9.63 10.10
CA PHE A 171 -6.59 -9.52 8.82
C PHE A 171 -7.28 -10.46 7.82
N ILE A 172 -7.79 -9.91 6.73
CA ILE A 172 -8.29 -10.71 5.62
C ILE A 172 -7.22 -10.71 4.53
N HIS A 173 -6.96 -11.88 3.95
CA HIS A 173 -6.06 -12.01 2.83
C HIS A 173 -6.47 -13.16 1.90
N GLY A 174 -5.95 -13.13 0.68
CA GLY A 174 -6.15 -14.21 -0.27
C GLY A 174 -5.52 -13.91 -1.61
N VAL A 175 -5.82 -14.80 -2.55
CA VAL A 175 -5.43 -14.65 -3.94
C VAL A 175 -6.59 -14.94 -4.88
N SER A 176 -6.50 -14.43 -6.10
CA SER A 176 -7.37 -14.77 -7.23
C SER A 176 -6.49 -15.08 -8.43
N SER A 177 -6.76 -16.17 -9.13
CA SER A 177 -6.02 -16.49 -10.36
C SER A 177 -6.42 -15.51 -11.47
N ILE A 178 -5.44 -15.07 -12.27
CA ILE A 178 -5.70 -14.24 -13.45
C ILE A 178 -6.27 -15.10 -14.58
N GLY A 179 -5.71 -16.29 -14.83
CA GLY A 179 -6.18 -17.19 -15.89
C GLY A 179 -7.46 -17.96 -15.57
N ASP A 180 -7.82 -18.08 -14.30
CA ASP A 180 -9.09 -18.67 -13.85
C ASP A 180 -9.73 -17.81 -12.76
N THR A 181 -10.55 -16.84 -13.16
CA THR A 181 -11.22 -15.92 -12.24
C THR A 181 -12.22 -16.58 -11.30
N SER A 182 -12.52 -17.88 -11.48
CA SER A 182 -13.33 -18.64 -10.52
C SER A 182 -12.50 -19.14 -9.34
N TYR A 183 -11.19 -19.32 -9.51
CA TYR A 183 -10.28 -19.70 -8.45
C TYR A 183 -9.88 -18.49 -7.61
N HIS A 184 -10.29 -18.51 -6.34
CA HIS A 184 -9.87 -17.54 -5.35
C HIS A 184 -9.84 -18.17 -3.96
N THR A 185 -8.98 -17.64 -3.10
CA THR A 185 -8.91 -18.02 -1.67
C THR A 185 -9.36 -16.85 -0.82
N GLN A 186 -10.01 -17.12 0.31
CA GLN A 186 -10.45 -16.11 1.27
C GLN A 186 -10.09 -16.59 2.67
N ASN A 187 -9.20 -15.86 3.33
CA ASN A 187 -8.70 -16.21 4.64
C ASN A 187 -8.97 -15.05 5.60
N PHE A 188 -9.32 -15.38 6.84
CA PHE A 188 -9.53 -14.42 7.91
C PHE A 188 -8.76 -14.86 9.15
N ASP A 189 -7.71 -14.11 9.46
CA ASP A 189 -6.93 -14.28 10.66
C ASP A 189 -7.48 -13.35 11.75
N SER A 190 -8.37 -13.90 12.58
CA SER A 190 -8.85 -13.22 13.78
C SER A 190 -7.68 -13.07 14.75
N SER A 191 -7.23 -11.85 14.99
CA SER A 191 -6.04 -11.58 15.80
C SER A 191 -6.40 -10.67 16.98
N ASN A 192 -6.34 -11.21 18.19
CA ASN A 192 -6.40 -10.40 19.42
C ASN A 192 -5.01 -9.85 19.80
N ALA A 193 -3.94 -10.34 19.16
CA ALA A 193 -2.55 -10.13 19.61
C ALA A 193 -1.92 -8.82 19.09
N TYR A 194 -2.52 -8.21 18.06
CA TYR A 194 -1.97 -7.08 17.34
C TYR A 194 -2.92 -5.88 17.22
N GLY A 195 -4.08 -5.93 17.89
CA GLY A 195 -5.08 -4.86 17.84
C GLY A 195 -5.83 -4.79 16.50
N ASP A 196 -6.52 -3.67 16.26
CA ASP A 196 -7.27 -3.45 15.03
C ASP A 196 -6.31 -3.32 13.84
N TYR A 197 -6.39 -4.30 12.92
CA TYR A 197 -5.51 -4.35 11.76
C TYR A 197 -6.01 -3.39 10.67
N HIS A 198 -5.24 -2.35 10.38
CA HIS A 198 -5.53 -1.36 9.33
C HIS A 198 -4.33 -1.22 8.38
N PRO A 199 -4.26 -1.98 7.28
CA PRO A 199 -3.13 -1.88 6.36
C PRO A 199 -3.07 -0.46 5.79
N ILE A 200 -1.87 0.14 5.80
CA ILE A 200 -1.60 1.47 5.22
C ILE A 200 -0.59 1.39 4.08
N ALA A 201 0.46 0.60 4.26
CA ALA A 201 1.49 0.41 3.25
C ALA A 201 1.51 -1.03 2.79
N PHE A 202 1.53 -1.25 1.47
CA PHE A 202 1.61 -2.56 0.83
C PHE A 202 2.63 -2.53 -0.31
N THR A 203 3.44 -3.57 -0.45
CA THR A 203 4.26 -3.81 -1.65
C THR A 203 4.53 -5.29 -1.84
N ILE A 204 4.85 -5.68 -3.08
CA ILE A 204 5.51 -6.94 -3.41
C ILE A 204 6.94 -6.59 -3.80
N ASN A 205 7.96 -7.25 -3.24
CA ASN A 205 9.35 -7.03 -3.63
C ASN A 205 9.70 -7.83 -4.89
N SER A 206 10.89 -7.61 -5.48
CA SER A 206 11.32 -8.33 -6.68
C SER A 206 11.56 -9.83 -6.48
N GLN A 207 11.52 -10.32 -5.23
CA GLN A 207 11.57 -11.75 -4.90
C GLN A 207 10.17 -12.34 -4.72
N GLY A 208 9.11 -11.59 -5.00
CA GLY A 208 7.73 -12.04 -4.87
C GLY A 208 7.19 -12.08 -3.44
N ASN A 209 7.92 -11.56 -2.46
CA ASN A 209 7.44 -11.48 -1.08
C ASN A 209 6.53 -10.26 -0.90
N VAL A 210 5.41 -10.47 -0.21
CA VAL A 210 4.48 -9.40 0.17
C VAL A 210 4.96 -8.76 1.47
N PHE A 211 4.89 -7.44 1.55
CA PHE A 211 5.13 -6.70 2.79
C PHE A 211 4.03 -5.67 3.04
N ILE A 212 3.58 -5.63 4.29
CA ILE A 212 2.56 -4.71 4.78
C ILE A 212 3.09 -4.02 6.03
N ALA A 213 2.84 -2.71 6.14
CA ALA A 213 3.11 -1.97 7.37
C ALA A 213 1.84 -1.29 7.86
N THR A 214 1.54 -1.52 9.14
CA THR A 214 0.31 -1.11 9.81
C THR A 214 0.65 -0.49 11.15
N PRO A 215 0.11 0.68 11.51
CA PRO A 215 0.22 1.19 12.88
C PRO A 215 -0.53 0.28 13.83
N MET A 216 0.06 0.00 15.00
CA MET A 216 -0.59 -0.80 16.02
C MET A 216 -1.48 0.09 16.89
N PHE A 217 -2.76 -0.26 16.99
CA PHE A 217 -3.73 0.45 17.83
C PHE A 217 -4.39 -0.49 18.83
N ASN A 218 -4.74 0.04 20.00
CA ASN A 218 -5.76 -0.53 20.87
C ASN A 218 -6.98 0.40 20.83
N GLU A 219 -8.02 0.00 20.12
CA GLU A 219 -9.13 0.87 19.75
C GLU A 219 -8.63 2.14 19.03
N PHE A 220 -8.59 3.28 19.72
CA PHE A 220 -8.14 4.57 19.18
C PHE A 220 -6.77 5.01 19.68
N GLU A 221 -6.15 4.22 20.56
CA GLU A 221 -4.85 4.54 21.17
C GLU A 221 -3.72 3.89 20.37
N TYR A 222 -2.81 4.72 19.87
CA TYR A 222 -1.62 4.23 19.18
C TYR A 222 -0.66 3.59 20.18
N LEU A 223 -0.12 2.41 19.84
CA LEU A 223 0.71 1.60 20.73
C LEU A 223 2.21 1.68 20.42
N ASP A 224 2.68 2.84 19.95
CA ASP A 224 4.10 3.13 19.78
C ASP A 224 4.88 2.12 18.91
N SER A 225 4.15 1.45 18.02
CA SER A 225 4.69 0.35 17.21
C SER A 225 4.04 0.31 15.83
N LEU A 226 4.81 -0.18 14.87
CA LEU A 226 4.27 -0.68 13.60
C LEU A 226 4.32 -2.21 13.60
N ILE A 227 3.28 -2.82 13.06
CA ILE A 227 3.25 -4.23 12.69
C ILE A 227 3.74 -4.34 11.26
N ILE A 228 4.76 -5.16 11.06
CA ILE A 228 5.27 -5.51 9.74
C ILE A 228 4.83 -6.93 9.43
N THR A 229 3.95 -7.07 8.44
CA THR A 229 3.46 -8.35 7.96
C THR A 229 4.26 -8.73 6.73
N LYS A 230 4.90 -9.90 6.74
CA LYS A 230 5.60 -10.48 5.59
C LYS A 230 4.83 -11.71 5.11
N GLY A 231 4.44 -11.70 3.84
CA GLY A 231 3.88 -12.85 3.13
C GLY A 231 4.93 -13.52 2.25
N MET A 232 4.99 -14.84 2.28
CA MET A 232 5.80 -15.65 1.37
C MET A 232 4.88 -16.60 0.59
N TRP A 233 5.09 -16.72 -0.72
CA TRP A 233 4.32 -17.62 -1.55
C TRP A 233 4.59 -19.09 -1.18
N ASN A 234 3.53 -19.87 -1.08
CA ASN A 234 3.58 -21.31 -0.87
C ASN A 234 2.95 -22.01 -2.08
N GLU A 235 3.80 -22.62 -2.91
CA GLU A 235 3.39 -23.30 -4.15
C GLU A 235 2.37 -24.42 -3.92
N SER A 236 2.50 -25.17 -2.82
CA SER A 236 1.60 -26.29 -2.51
C SER A 236 0.19 -25.80 -2.15
N LEU A 237 0.10 -24.64 -1.52
CA LEU A 237 -1.17 -24.02 -1.15
C LEU A 237 -1.71 -23.09 -2.24
N GLN A 238 -0.86 -22.72 -3.21
CA GLN A 238 -1.10 -21.64 -4.17
C GLN A 238 -1.61 -20.37 -3.47
N ASN A 239 -0.98 -20.02 -2.34
CA ASN A 239 -1.38 -18.90 -1.49
C ASN A 239 -0.18 -18.38 -0.70
N PHE A 240 -0.34 -17.20 -0.08
CA PHE A 240 0.66 -16.60 0.78
C PHE A 240 0.51 -17.07 2.23
N GLU A 241 1.65 -17.42 2.84
CA GLU A 241 1.77 -17.61 4.28
C GLU A 241 2.34 -16.33 4.91
N TYR A 242 1.62 -15.80 5.90
CA TYR A 242 1.94 -14.52 6.53
C TYR A 242 2.57 -14.70 7.90
N SER A 243 3.50 -13.81 8.23
CA SER A 243 4.14 -13.70 9.54
C SER A 243 4.22 -12.23 9.95
N ASN A 244 4.09 -11.96 11.24
CA ASN A 244 4.09 -10.60 11.78
C ASN A 244 5.32 -10.37 12.67
N SER A 245 5.93 -9.20 12.53
CA SER A 245 6.91 -8.66 13.46
C SER A 245 6.48 -7.26 13.92
N LYS A 246 7.10 -6.76 14.99
CA LYS A 246 6.87 -5.42 15.51
C LYS A 246 8.15 -4.61 15.43
N ILE A 247 8.01 -3.35 15.07
CA ILE A 247 9.08 -2.35 15.19
C ILE A 247 8.59 -1.19 16.05
N GLU A 248 9.46 -0.70 16.93
CA GLU A 248 9.18 0.47 17.74
C GLU A 248 9.12 1.71 16.84
N ALA A 249 8.07 2.49 17.02
CA ALA A 249 7.81 3.72 16.29
C ALA A 249 7.14 4.73 17.21
N LEU A 250 7.95 5.44 17.99
CA LEU A 250 7.51 6.45 18.93
C LEU A 250 7.10 7.72 18.18
N TYR A 251 6.00 8.35 18.62
CA TYR A 251 5.59 9.68 18.19
C TYR A 251 5.24 10.53 19.42
N GLU A 252 5.21 11.85 19.24
CA GLU A 252 4.73 12.76 20.28
C GLU A 252 3.29 12.41 20.72
N ASP A 253 3.00 12.51 22.02
CA ASP A 253 1.70 12.14 22.63
C ASP A 253 0.48 12.81 21.98
N ASN A 254 0.68 13.96 21.32
CA ASN A 254 -0.37 14.70 20.62
C ASN A 254 -0.65 14.19 19.19
N LEU A 255 0.04 13.12 18.78
CA LEU A 255 -0.16 12.38 17.55
C LEU A 255 -0.70 10.99 17.88
N SER A 256 -1.82 10.64 17.29
CA SER A 256 -2.39 9.28 17.35
C SER A 256 -1.65 8.30 16.42
N GLY A 257 -0.32 8.40 16.33
CA GLY A 257 0.53 7.61 15.42
C GLY A 257 0.91 8.33 14.10
N PRO A 258 1.47 7.59 13.13
CA PRO A 258 1.92 8.17 11.86
C PRO A 258 0.75 8.62 10.98
N ILE A 259 0.95 9.71 10.24
CA ILE A 259 -0.03 10.23 9.26
C ILE A 259 -0.02 9.42 7.97
N ASP A 260 1.14 8.91 7.59
CA ASP A 260 1.31 8.09 6.40
C ASP A 260 2.42 7.06 6.63
N ILE A 261 2.32 5.93 5.95
CA ILE A 261 3.32 4.87 5.94
C ILE A 261 3.60 4.47 4.49
N LYS A 262 4.87 4.26 4.18
CA LYS A 262 5.35 3.79 2.88
C LYS A 262 6.39 2.70 3.10
N ILE A 263 6.36 1.70 2.24
CA ILE A 263 7.36 0.64 2.16
C ILE A 263 7.82 0.51 0.71
N ALA A 264 9.14 0.33 0.53
CA ALA A 264 9.74 0.09 -0.76
C ALA A 264 11.03 -0.72 -0.60
N PHE A 265 11.38 -1.48 -1.63
CA PHE A 265 12.60 -2.29 -1.69
C PHE A 265 13.50 -1.84 -2.82
N GLY A 266 14.80 -2.06 -2.65
CA GLY A 266 15.77 -1.97 -3.75
C GLY A 266 15.46 -2.99 -4.85
N ALA A 267 16.10 -2.83 -6.00
CA ALA A 267 15.88 -3.69 -7.16
C ALA A 267 16.19 -5.18 -6.88
N ASP A 268 17.12 -5.47 -5.98
CA ASP A 268 17.44 -6.83 -5.55
C ASP A 268 16.42 -7.44 -4.58
N GLY A 269 15.47 -6.64 -4.09
CA GLY A 269 14.43 -7.06 -3.16
C GLY A 269 14.92 -7.34 -1.74
N GLN A 270 16.23 -7.23 -1.47
CA GLN A 270 16.83 -7.65 -0.20
C GLN A 270 16.81 -6.53 0.85
N THR A 271 17.05 -5.29 0.42
CA THR A 271 17.01 -4.13 1.32
C THR A 271 15.75 -3.32 1.08
N GLY A 272 14.92 -3.23 2.10
CA GLY A 272 13.74 -2.37 2.14
C GLY A 272 13.90 -1.22 3.12
N TYR A 273 13.11 -0.18 2.88
CA TYR A 273 12.90 0.91 3.82
C TYR A 273 11.41 1.07 4.08
N ILE A 274 11.09 1.21 5.36
CA ILE A 274 9.79 1.68 5.81
C ILE A 274 9.97 3.14 6.17
N THR A 275 9.08 4.00 5.70
CA THR A 275 9.07 5.42 6.03
C THR A 275 7.70 5.81 6.55
N THR A 276 7.67 6.53 7.65
CA THR A 276 6.45 7.16 8.15
C THR A 276 6.57 8.67 8.08
N LEU A 277 5.42 9.34 8.01
CA LEU A 277 5.31 10.78 8.19
C LEU A 277 4.75 11.06 9.59
N GLY A 278 5.55 11.68 10.47
CA GLY A 278 5.18 11.91 11.86
C GLY A 278 6.10 12.91 12.55
N ASP A 279 5.93 13.05 13.86
CA ASP A 279 6.83 13.76 14.76
C ASP A 279 7.15 12.84 15.94
N ASN A 280 8.44 12.61 16.19
CA ASN A 280 8.90 11.82 17.33
C ASN A 280 9.67 12.66 18.37
N GLY A 281 9.44 13.98 18.37
CA GLY A 281 10.02 14.91 19.34
C GLY A 281 11.48 15.25 19.09
N MET A 282 12.07 14.72 18.02
CA MET A 282 13.49 14.89 17.71
C MET A 282 13.76 16.10 16.79
N ALA A 283 12.74 16.59 16.08
CA ALA A 283 12.90 17.78 15.25
C ALA A 283 12.67 19.07 16.06
N GLU A 284 13.41 20.12 15.71
CA GLU A 284 13.24 21.44 16.31
C GLU A 284 11.84 21.99 16.00
N GLN A 285 11.05 22.27 17.05
CA GLN A 285 9.72 22.86 16.91
C GLN A 285 9.80 24.26 16.32
N ILE A 286 9.18 24.46 15.16
CA ILE A 286 8.98 25.79 14.59
C ILE A 286 7.68 26.33 15.18
N GLU A 287 7.75 27.46 15.88
CA GLU A 287 6.60 28.04 16.57
C GLU A 287 5.37 28.18 15.64
N GLY A 288 4.22 27.71 16.14
CA GLY A 288 2.92 27.88 15.48
C GLY A 288 2.49 26.75 14.53
N PHE A 289 3.32 25.73 14.29
CA PHE A 289 2.96 24.59 13.44
C PHE A 289 3.31 23.24 14.08
N LYS A 290 2.55 22.20 13.70
CA LYS A 290 2.98 20.81 13.91
C LYS A 290 4.07 20.50 12.89
N ASN A 291 5.20 19.98 13.35
CA ASN A 291 6.23 19.49 12.46
C ASN A 291 5.88 18.07 12.06
N TYR A 292 6.06 17.75 10.78
CA TYR A 292 5.99 16.37 10.30
C TYR A 292 7.22 16.13 9.44
N TYR A 293 7.90 15.03 9.67
CA TYR A 293 9.09 14.64 8.92
C TYR A 293 9.13 13.14 8.66
N PRO A 294 9.87 12.71 7.63
CA PRO A 294 10.10 11.29 7.38
C PRO A 294 10.91 10.66 8.52
N ILE A 295 10.38 9.60 9.11
CA ILE A 295 11.10 8.69 10.02
C ILE A 295 11.24 7.37 9.29
N TYR A 296 12.43 6.77 9.27
CA TYR A 296 12.67 5.57 8.46
C TYR A 296 13.34 4.45 9.25
N TRP A 297 12.93 3.22 8.90
CA TRP A 297 13.53 1.97 9.35
C TRP A 297 14.05 1.23 8.13
N LYS A 298 15.10 0.43 8.35
CA LYS A 298 15.64 -0.49 7.35
C LYS A 298 15.16 -1.90 7.70
N THR A 299 14.66 -2.64 6.71
CA THR A 299 14.25 -4.05 6.85
C THR A 299 15.43 -5.00 6.81
#